data_AF-A0A1V9XVK3-F1
#
_entry.id   AF-A0A1V9XVK3-F1
#
_cell.length_a   1.000
_cell.length_b   1.000
_cell.length_c   1.000
_cell.angle_alpha   90.00
_cell.angle_beta   90.00
_cell.angle_gamma   90.00
#
_symmetry.space_group_name_H-M   'P 1'
#
loop_
_entity.id
_entity.type
_entity.pdbx_description
1 polymer ?
#
loop_
_entity_poly.entity_id
_entity_poly.type
_entity_poly.pdbx_seq_one_letter_code
_entity_poly.pdbx_strand_id
1 'polypeptide(L)'
;MEAPFCAVWILLSVIACTQEAHGKFADLENDFKDVRTFALRTLLPLMQDAVVNVDVDPKCSGALFKILNGAREFEAWALKFLTSNGMVPEAALFITTGALGHYGQCVSSKSPVENRGDEPAFRGQFCSLYVGLPSDQVEFLWNLTIQNGDVERSRRPPEAPKSGFLSARLRFGICIPSTCQTEEIAALLSHTVSKYEIETDVKGCRTLADESRRSPVYYVAMVTFVILVVLAILSTIAHRTQWSKPGEVYCMFSVTLNNQYLFAPTSEKNRRLAFLNGTKAVLAFWIVLGHTYFMADPYTVFTLKESGQALNSFYAQIVTNGGFLSVTTFFCVSGFLLMHGLKSSDSLIAGHARIVYAMILIRRYIRLTLPSAAVVLFGFVVPTWAHGPTTDNLFTMYATSCFSNWWRALTYTNNAVEMRHMCWYHYWFLSVDMQIFIVMTACGLLMLSQFENYMNLIYVKTPTHTGSFIMGMLAGLLYCRASDIRLSRMRVALGNYALSALLSYILHVLVEAPTIQLDKLLFGAPRVLPKNGPEKTPSKLFSDKNGNADVQGVQIDLATKL
;
A
#
# COMPACT_ATOMS: atom_id res chain seq x y z
N MET A 1 5.80 5.89 -33.02
CA MET A 1 5.34 7.29 -33.20
C MET A 1 6.23 8.26 -32.40
N GLU A 2 7.56 8.03 -32.34
CA GLU A 2 8.42 8.59 -31.27
C GLU A 2 9.30 9.79 -31.66
N ALA A 3 9.29 10.25 -32.90
CA ALA A 3 10.24 11.27 -33.35
C ALA A 3 9.88 12.76 -33.06
N PRO A 4 8.62 13.23 -33.01
CA PRO A 4 8.38 14.67 -33.12
C PRO A 4 8.57 15.47 -31.82
N PHE A 5 8.37 14.88 -30.63
CA PHE A 5 8.45 15.64 -29.37
C PHE A 5 9.87 15.77 -28.80
N CYS A 6 10.71 14.72 -28.93
CA CYS A 6 12.15 14.82 -28.61
C CYS A 6 12.84 15.85 -29.51
N ALA A 7 12.46 15.91 -30.79
CA ALA A 7 12.99 16.91 -31.73
C ALA A 7 12.65 18.33 -31.29
N VAL A 8 11.43 18.59 -30.80
CA VAL A 8 10.99 19.92 -30.33
C VAL A 8 11.73 20.35 -29.06
N TRP A 9 11.94 19.45 -28.09
CA TRP A 9 12.68 19.78 -26.86
C TRP A 9 14.17 20.01 -27.13
N ILE A 10 14.78 19.21 -28.00
CA ILE A 10 16.17 19.41 -28.45
C ILE A 10 16.29 20.73 -29.22
N LEU A 11 15.34 21.06 -30.10
CA LEU A 11 15.32 22.35 -30.81
C LEU A 11 15.26 23.52 -29.82
N LEU A 12 14.36 23.50 -28.84
CA LEU A 12 14.20 24.58 -27.87
C LEU A 12 15.45 24.75 -26.99
N SER A 13 16.11 23.65 -26.64
CA SER A 13 17.37 23.64 -25.88
C SER A 13 18.54 24.22 -26.68
N VAL A 14 18.62 23.88 -27.97
CA VAL A 14 19.64 24.36 -28.91
C VAL A 14 19.43 25.85 -29.25
N ILE A 15 18.18 26.30 -29.36
CA ILE A 15 17.82 27.71 -29.56
C ILE A 15 18.18 28.54 -28.32
N ALA A 16 18.01 28.01 -27.11
CA ALA A 16 18.38 28.71 -25.87
C ALA A 16 19.91 28.81 -25.64
N CYS A 17 20.70 27.85 -26.14
CA CYS A 17 22.15 27.82 -25.98
C CYS A 17 22.93 28.54 -27.09
N THR A 18 22.28 28.92 -28.20
CA THR A 18 22.94 29.67 -29.28
C THR A 18 22.82 31.17 -29.01
N GLN A 19 23.87 31.77 -28.43
CA GLN A 19 23.98 33.22 -28.20
C GLN A 19 23.97 34.08 -29.50
N GLU A 20 23.86 33.46 -30.67
CA GLU A 20 23.80 34.11 -31.99
C GLU A 20 22.69 33.52 -32.90
N ALA A 21 21.54 33.13 -32.34
CA ALA A 21 20.39 32.80 -33.18
C ALA A 21 19.75 34.08 -33.76
N HIS A 22 20.23 34.52 -34.92
CA HIS A 22 19.59 35.52 -35.79
C HIS A 22 18.28 35.01 -36.45
N GLY A 23 17.55 34.09 -35.80
CA GLY A 23 16.23 33.65 -36.27
C GLY A 23 15.19 34.71 -35.94
N LYS A 24 14.38 35.13 -36.91
CA LYS A 24 13.22 35.98 -36.60
C LYS A 24 12.20 35.12 -35.85
N PHE A 25 11.58 35.68 -34.82
CA PHE A 25 10.48 35.02 -34.10
C PHE A 25 9.35 34.53 -35.05
N ALA A 26 9.20 35.18 -36.22
CA ALA A 26 8.29 34.78 -37.28
C ALA A 26 8.58 33.40 -37.89
N ASP A 27 9.84 32.96 -37.94
CA ASP A 27 10.21 31.65 -38.47
C ASP A 27 9.80 30.54 -37.49
N LEU A 28 10.02 30.77 -36.19
CA LEU A 28 9.53 29.91 -35.12
C LEU A 28 8.00 29.79 -35.13
N GLU A 29 7.29 30.90 -35.39
CA GLU A 29 5.83 30.89 -35.52
C GLU A 29 5.36 30.01 -36.69
N ASN A 30 6.07 30.02 -37.82
CA ASN A 30 5.75 29.19 -38.97
C ASN A 30 6.02 27.70 -38.70
N ASP A 31 7.12 27.37 -38.03
CA ASP A 31 7.42 26.00 -37.62
C ASP A 31 6.35 25.45 -36.67
N PHE A 32 5.90 26.27 -35.70
CA PHE A 32 4.77 25.91 -34.84
C PHE A 32 3.48 25.70 -35.64
N LYS A 33 3.21 26.50 -36.69
CA LYS A 33 2.05 26.34 -37.57
C LYS A 33 2.12 25.04 -38.38
N ASP A 34 3.31 24.61 -38.79
CA ASP A 34 3.50 23.38 -39.55
C ASP A 34 3.34 22.13 -38.67
N VAL A 35 3.98 22.12 -37.49
CA VAL A 35 3.82 21.05 -36.48
C VAL A 35 2.35 20.93 -36.08
N ARG A 36 1.67 22.06 -35.88
CA ARG A 36 0.22 22.12 -35.64
C ARG A 36 -0.57 21.45 -36.76
N THR A 37 -0.30 21.84 -38.01
CA THR A 37 -1.07 21.37 -39.16
C THR A 37 -0.89 19.87 -39.34
N PHE A 38 0.33 19.37 -39.12
CA PHE A 38 0.64 17.95 -39.10
C PHE A 38 -0.10 17.20 -38.00
N ALA A 39 -0.09 17.71 -36.76
CA ALA A 39 -0.76 17.09 -35.62
C ALA A 39 -2.28 17.02 -35.83
N LEU A 40 -2.91 18.11 -36.25
CA LEU A 40 -4.35 18.15 -36.52
C LEU A 40 -4.74 17.23 -37.68
N ARG A 41 -3.96 17.17 -38.77
CA ARG A 41 -4.23 16.25 -39.90
C ARG A 41 -4.14 14.79 -39.51
N THR A 42 -3.31 14.44 -38.54
CA THR A 42 -3.08 13.05 -38.12
C THR A 42 -4.06 12.61 -37.04
N LEU A 43 -4.30 13.45 -36.03
CA LEU A 43 -5.09 13.10 -34.84
C LEU A 43 -6.59 13.29 -35.04
N LEU A 44 -7.00 14.31 -35.80
CA LEU A 44 -8.41 14.64 -35.98
C LEU A 44 -9.20 13.50 -36.64
N PRO A 45 -8.71 12.84 -37.72
CA PRO A 45 -9.43 11.72 -38.33
C PRO A 45 -9.58 10.52 -37.40
N LEU A 46 -8.57 10.20 -36.58
CA LEU A 46 -8.63 9.11 -35.61
C LEU A 46 -9.73 9.36 -34.56
N MET A 47 -9.80 10.58 -34.06
CA MET A 47 -10.84 10.96 -33.10
C MET A 47 -12.23 11.00 -33.73
N GLN A 48 -12.34 11.48 -34.97
CA GLN A 48 -13.60 11.51 -35.70
C GLN A 48 -14.10 10.09 -35.99
N ASP A 49 -13.23 9.19 -36.43
CA ASP A 49 -13.55 7.79 -36.67
C ASP A 49 -14.07 7.10 -35.40
N ALA A 50 -13.38 7.30 -34.27
CA ALA A 50 -13.81 6.77 -32.99
C ALA A 50 -15.20 7.27 -32.58
N VAL A 51 -15.47 8.58 -32.71
CA VAL A 51 -16.76 9.18 -32.32
C VAL A 51 -17.90 8.79 -33.25
N VAL A 52 -17.63 8.50 -34.52
CA VAL A 52 -18.66 8.13 -35.52
C VAL A 52 -19.01 6.64 -35.46
N ASN A 53 -18.01 5.78 -35.23
CA ASN A 53 -18.20 4.32 -35.32
C ASN A 53 -18.64 3.67 -33.99
N VAL A 54 -18.60 4.41 -32.88
CA VAL A 54 -19.06 3.94 -31.57
C VAL A 54 -20.39 4.60 -31.24
N ASP A 55 -21.37 3.80 -30.84
CA ASP A 55 -22.68 4.29 -30.41
C ASP A 55 -22.54 4.98 -29.04
N VAL A 56 -22.61 6.31 -29.05
CA VAL A 56 -22.38 7.21 -27.89
C VAL A 56 -23.52 8.21 -27.84
N ASP A 57 -23.94 8.65 -26.64
CA ASP A 57 -24.98 9.67 -26.49
C ASP A 57 -24.69 10.88 -27.40
N PRO A 58 -25.66 11.31 -28.24
CA PRO A 58 -25.55 12.51 -29.07
C PRO A 58 -25.04 13.75 -28.32
N LYS A 59 -25.31 13.85 -27.01
CA LYS A 59 -24.79 14.94 -26.17
C LYS A 59 -23.27 14.83 -25.94
N CYS A 60 -22.77 13.62 -25.70
CA CYS A 60 -21.35 13.36 -25.51
C CYS A 60 -20.57 13.55 -26.83
N SER A 61 -21.02 12.94 -27.92
CA SER A 61 -20.39 13.10 -29.23
C SER A 61 -20.42 14.56 -29.71
N GLY A 62 -21.56 15.26 -29.54
CA GLY A 62 -21.68 16.69 -29.83
C GLY A 62 -20.70 17.55 -29.02
N ALA A 63 -20.51 17.26 -27.73
CA ALA A 63 -19.54 17.96 -26.90
C ALA A 63 -18.09 17.70 -27.34
N LEU A 64 -17.75 16.45 -27.67
CA LEU A 64 -16.43 16.08 -28.20
C LEU A 64 -16.14 16.79 -29.53
N PHE A 65 -17.10 16.83 -30.45
CA PHE A 65 -16.96 17.59 -31.71
C PHE A 65 -16.82 19.09 -31.47
N LYS A 66 -17.54 19.66 -30.50
CA LYS A 66 -17.38 21.08 -30.14
C LYS A 66 -15.97 21.38 -29.64
N ILE A 67 -15.41 20.52 -28.79
CA ILE A 67 -14.02 20.64 -28.32
C ILE A 67 -13.04 20.52 -29.49
N LEU A 68 -13.24 19.54 -30.38
CA LEU A 68 -12.41 19.33 -31.56
C LEU A 68 -12.40 20.53 -32.51
N ASN A 69 -13.58 21.09 -32.79
CA ASN A 69 -13.70 22.27 -33.65
C ASN A 69 -13.08 23.51 -32.98
N GLY A 70 -13.34 23.73 -31.68
CA GLY A 70 -12.70 24.83 -30.95
C GLY A 70 -11.18 24.71 -30.89
N ALA A 71 -10.65 23.47 -30.79
CA ALA A 71 -9.21 23.21 -30.84
C ALA A 71 -8.61 23.50 -32.22
N ARG A 72 -9.33 23.16 -33.29
CA ARG A 72 -8.95 23.50 -34.67
C ARG A 72 -8.86 25.01 -34.88
N GLU A 73 -9.78 25.76 -34.26
CA GLU A 73 -9.85 27.23 -34.29
C GLU A 73 -8.96 27.91 -33.23
N PHE A 74 -8.19 27.16 -32.44
CA PHE A 74 -7.31 27.69 -31.37
C PHE A 74 -8.04 28.48 -30.29
N GLU A 75 -9.29 28.13 -30.02
CA GLU A 75 -10.06 28.76 -28.95
C GLU A 75 -9.49 28.37 -27.58
N ALA A 76 -9.22 29.38 -26.76
CA ALA A 76 -8.55 29.19 -25.47
C ALA A 76 -9.28 28.20 -24.54
N TRP A 77 -10.61 28.16 -24.58
CA TRP A 77 -11.41 27.25 -23.77
C TRP A 77 -11.22 25.79 -24.21
N ALA A 78 -11.11 25.52 -25.52
CA ALA A 78 -10.95 24.18 -26.06
C ALA A 78 -9.52 23.66 -25.87
N LEU A 79 -8.52 24.54 -26.07
CA LEU A 79 -7.13 24.24 -25.74
C LEU A 79 -6.96 23.87 -24.27
N LYS A 80 -7.71 24.51 -23.37
CA LYS A 80 -7.70 24.17 -21.94
C LYS A 80 -8.08 22.70 -21.69
N PHE A 81 -9.07 22.15 -22.40
CA PHE A 81 -9.40 20.72 -22.31
C PHE A 81 -8.22 19.86 -22.79
N LEU A 82 -7.66 20.17 -23.97
CA LEU A 82 -6.58 19.38 -24.56
C LEU A 82 -5.30 19.38 -23.73
N THR A 83 -4.83 20.55 -23.29
CA THR A 83 -3.59 20.67 -22.52
C THR A 83 -3.70 20.15 -21.09
N SER A 84 -4.92 19.88 -20.61
CA SER A 84 -5.11 19.28 -19.28
C SER A 84 -4.83 17.77 -19.27
N ASN A 85 -4.80 17.11 -20.43
CA ASN A 85 -4.54 15.69 -20.54
C ASN A 85 -3.07 15.36 -20.24
N GLY A 86 -2.83 14.18 -19.67
CA GLY A 86 -1.52 13.58 -19.58
C GLY A 86 -1.01 13.21 -20.96
N MET A 87 0.22 13.63 -21.26
CA MET A 87 0.90 13.32 -22.51
C MET A 87 1.79 12.07 -22.33
N VAL A 88 2.80 11.90 -23.19
CA VAL A 88 3.81 10.85 -23.06
C VAL A 88 4.47 10.96 -21.68
N PRO A 89 4.58 9.87 -20.92
CA PRO A 89 5.26 9.89 -19.62
C PRO A 89 6.69 10.41 -19.77
N GLU A 90 7.09 11.33 -18.88
CA GLU A 90 8.47 11.79 -18.80
C GLU A 90 9.38 10.58 -18.51
N ALA A 91 10.58 10.54 -19.08
CA ALA A 91 11.50 9.40 -18.95
C ALA A 91 10.88 8.03 -19.37
N ALA A 92 10.10 8.00 -20.47
CA ALA A 92 9.48 6.78 -21.00
C ALA A 92 10.43 5.56 -21.14
N LEU A 93 11.72 5.79 -21.42
CA LEU A 93 12.74 4.73 -21.45
C LEU A 93 12.87 4.01 -20.10
N PHE A 94 12.71 4.71 -18.98
CA PHE A 94 12.73 4.11 -17.63
C PHE A 94 11.37 3.48 -17.24
N ILE A 95 10.44 3.42 -18.20
CA ILE A 95 9.10 2.85 -18.06
C ILE A 95 8.37 3.58 -16.93
N THR A 96 8.25 4.89 -17.08
CA THR A 96 7.43 5.74 -16.21
C THR A 96 5.98 5.37 -16.41
N THR A 97 5.31 5.00 -15.31
CA THR A 97 3.95 4.44 -15.37
C THR A 97 2.86 5.49 -15.28
N GLY A 98 3.20 6.76 -15.05
CA GLY A 98 2.25 7.84 -14.79
C GLY A 98 2.44 9.06 -15.68
N ALA A 99 1.35 9.52 -16.29
CA ALA A 99 1.22 10.82 -16.92
C ALA A 99 -0.15 11.40 -16.56
N LEU A 100 -0.26 12.03 -15.39
CA LEU A 100 -1.55 12.39 -14.82
C LEU A 100 -2.18 13.66 -15.42
N GLY A 101 -1.44 14.43 -16.23
CA GLY A 101 -1.91 15.72 -16.73
C GLY A 101 -2.18 16.74 -15.61
N HIS A 102 -2.93 17.79 -15.92
CA HIS A 102 -3.24 18.85 -14.96
C HIS A 102 -4.69 18.79 -14.48
N TYR A 103 -4.92 18.07 -13.37
CA TYR A 103 -6.23 17.87 -12.75
C TYR A 103 -7.06 19.15 -12.61
N GLY A 104 -6.51 20.18 -11.93
CA GLY A 104 -7.21 21.44 -11.66
C GLY A 104 -7.58 22.23 -12.93
N GLN A 105 -6.80 22.09 -14.00
CA GLN A 105 -7.06 22.73 -15.28
C GLN A 105 -8.22 22.01 -15.97
N CYS A 106 -8.26 20.68 -15.91
CA CYS A 106 -9.36 19.90 -16.46
C CYS A 106 -10.69 20.24 -15.80
N VAL A 107 -10.80 20.07 -14.48
CA VAL A 107 -12.09 20.24 -13.77
C VAL A 107 -12.59 21.69 -13.81
N SER A 108 -11.70 22.67 -13.99
CA SER A 108 -12.06 24.08 -14.20
C SER A 108 -12.34 24.46 -15.65
N SER A 109 -12.26 23.51 -16.60
CA SER A 109 -12.59 23.74 -18.01
C SER A 109 -14.10 23.79 -18.21
N LYS A 110 -14.56 24.69 -19.09
CA LYS A 110 -15.98 24.92 -19.37
C LYS A 110 -16.16 25.32 -20.82
N SER A 111 -17.26 24.89 -21.43
CA SER A 111 -17.64 25.32 -22.77
C SER A 111 -18.05 26.80 -22.78
N PRO A 112 -17.96 27.48 -23.94
CA PRO A 112 -18.41 28.87 -24.07
C PRO A 112 -19.91 28.96 -23.84
N VAL A 113 -20.33 30.04 -23.19
CA VAL A 113 -21.72 30.34 -22.86
C VAL A 113 -22.25 31.33 -23.90
N GLU A 114 -23.42 31.04 -24.48
CA GLU A 114 -24.03 31.87 -25.53
C GLU A 114 -24.61 33.18 -24.99
N ASN A 115 -25.30 33.16 -23.84
CA ASN A 115 -25.81 34.37 -23.18
C ASN A 115 -25.25 34.59 -21.78
N ARG A 116 -25.18 35.86 -21.36
CA ARG A 116 -24.69 36.26 -20.04
C ARG A 116 -25.68 35.83 -18.95
N GLY A 117 -25.45 34.69 -18.32
CA GLY A 117 -26.30 34.11 -17.27
C GLY A 117 -26.61 32.63 -17.46
N ASP A 118 -26.38 32.08 -18.66
CA ASP A 118 -26.60 30.67 -18.95
C ASP A 118 -25.49 29.80 -18.34
N GLU A 119 -25.84 28.56 -17.99
CA GLU A 119 -24.84 27.56 -17.63
C GLU A 119 -24.07 27.09 -18.86
N PRO A 120 -22.77 26.76 -18.73
CA PRO A 120 -22.02 26.18 -19.83
C PRO A 120 -22.64 24.85 -20.24
N ALA A 121 -22.73 24.59 -21.55
CA ALA A 121 -23.31 23.36 -22.09
C ALA A 121 -22.66 22.07 -21.54
N PHE A 122 -21.38 22.14 -21.17
CA PHE A 122 -20.65 21.07 -20.49
C PHE A 122 -19.43 21.62 -19.75
N ARG A 123 -18.94 20.87 -18.77
CA ARG A 123 -17.74 21.16 -17.98
C ARG A 123 -16.69 20.06 -18.17
N GLY A 124 -15.46 20.31 -17.75
CA GLY A 124 -14.42 19.29 -17.72
C GLY A 124 -14.65 18.28 -16.61
N GLN A 125 -14.51 17.00 -16.97
CA GLN A 125 -14.51 15.86 -16.10
C GLN A 125 -13.17 15.15 -16.26
N PHE A 126 -12.45 15.00 -15.16
CA PHE A 126 -11.15 14.34 -15.15
C PHE A 126 -11.33 12.85 -14.92
N CYS A 127 -10.74 12.01 -15.76
CA CYS A 127 -10.73 10.56 -15.62
C CYS A 127 -9.31 10.01 -15.63
N SER A 128 -9.10 8.85 -14.99
CA SER A 128 -7.88 8.07 -15.11
C SER A 128 -8.05 6.95 -16.13
N LEU A 129 -7.29 7.02 -17.22
CA LEU A 129 -7.17 5.96 -18.22
C LEU A 129 -5.98 5.07 -17.87
N TYR A 130 -6.22 3.78 -17.68
CA TYR A 130 -5.21 2.76 -17.53
C TYR A 130 -5.05 2.00 -18.84
N VAL A 131 -3.82 1.91 -19.34
CA VAL A 131 -3.46 1.23 -20.58
C VAL A 131 -2.51 0.08 -20.22
N GLY A 132 -2.88 -1.14 -20.56
CA GLY A 132 -2.01 -2.30 -20.39
C GLY A 132 -0.76 -2.18 -21.26
N LEU A 133 0.40 -2.56 -20.72
CA LEU A 133 1.62 -2.69 -21.52
C LEU A 133 1.80 -4.16 -21.92
N PRO A 134 1.77 -4.49 -23.23
CA PRO A 134 2.15 -5.80 -23.71
C PRO A 134 3.59 -6.16 -23.28
N SER A 135 3.82 -7.43 -22.95
CA SER A 135 5.11 -7.89 -22.41
C SER A 135 6.29 -7.62 -23.35
N ASP A 136 6.07 -7.71 -24.66
CA ASP A 136 7.05 -7.42 -25.72
C ASP A 136 7.51 -5.97 -25.69
N GLN A 137 6.61 -5.02 -25.45
CA GLN A 137 6.94 -3.60 -25.36
C GLN A 137 7.76 -3.30 -24.10
N VAL A 138 7.41 -3.92 -22.96
CA VAL A 138 8.19 -3.81 -21.73
C VAL A 138 9.60 -4.36 -21.94
N GLU A 139 9.73 -5.50 -22.60
CA GLU A 139 11.03 -6.14 -22.87
C GLU A 139 11.88 -5.32 -23.85
N PHE A 140 11.26 -4.71 -24.87
CA PHE A 140 11.92 -3.79 -25.79
C PHE A 140 12.47 -2.56 -25.07
N LEU A 141 11.64 -1.84 -24.30
CA LEU A 141 12.06 -0.66 -23.54
C LEU A 141 13.14 -1.02 -22.51
N TRP A 142 12.99 -2.17 -21.83
CA TRP A 142 14.00 -2.64 -20.89
C TRP A 142 15.35 -2.92 -21.58
N ASN A 143 15.34 -3.55 -22.76
CA ASN A 143 16.57 -3.78 -23.51
C ASN A 143 17.25 -2.47 -23.93
N LEU A 144 16.49 -1.44 -24.30
CA LEU A 144 17.04 -0.10 -24.56
C LEU A 144 17.70 0.50 -23.32
N THR A 145 17.10 0.37 -22.13
CA THR A 145 17.77 0.82 -20.88
C THR A 145 19.07 0.08 -20.61
N ILE A 146 19.13 -1.22 -20.91
CA ILE A 146 20.37 -2.00 -20.79
C ILE A 146 21.42 -1.50 -21.80
N GLN A 147 21.03 -1.21 -23.05
CA GLN A 147 21.94 -0.69 -24.07
C GLN A 147 22.51 0.68 -23.71
N ASN A 148 21.71 1.54 -23.07
CA ASN A 148 22.15 2.84 -22.58
C ASN A 148 23.09 2.76 -21.36
N GLY A 149 23.28 1.57 -20.77
CA GLY A 149 24.09 1.39 -19.57
C GLY A 149 23.40 1.83 -18.28
N ASP A 150 22.09 2.09 -18.33
CA ASP A 150 21.26 2.49 -17.19
C ASP A 150 20.98 1.36 -16.20
N VAL A 151 20.99 0.13 -16.70
CA VAL A 151 20.70 -1.09 -15.96
C VAL A 151 21.73 -2.16 -16.33
N GLU A 152 22.16 -2.92 -15.33
CA GLU A 152 23.09 -4.03 -15.53
C GLU A 152 22.47 -5.14 -16.40
N ARG A 153 23.24 -5.67 -17.35
CA ARG A 153 22.79 -6.70 -18.32
C ARG A 153 22.20 -7.97 -17.69
N SER A 154 22.57 -8.27 -16.44
CA SER A 154 22.07 -9.43 -15.70
C SER A 154 20.66 -9.24 -15.13
N ARG A 155 20.14 -8.01 -15.09
CA ARG A 155 18.84 -7.70 -14.50
C ARG A 155 17.71 -7.89 -15.49
N ARG A 156 16.71 -8.66 -15.06
CA ARG A 156 15.43 -8.78 -15.75
C ARG A 156 14.49 -7.62 -15.38
N PRO A 157 13.54 -7.26 -16.25
CA PRO A 157 12.49 -6.33 -15.87
C PRO A 157 11.75 -6.88 -14.65
N PRO A 158 11.38 -6.04 -13.67
CA PRO A 158 10.55 -6.48 -12.55
C PRO A 158 9.27 -7.13 -13.08
N GLU A 159 8.96 -8.35 -12.63
CA GLU A 159 7.71 -9.01 -13.00
C GLU A 159 6.56 -8.27 -12.32
N ALA A 160 5.79 -7.52 -13.11
CA ALA A 160 4.60 -6.87 -12.58
C ALA A 160 3.47 -7.91 -12.41
N PRO A 161 2.78 -7.92 -11.24
CA PRO A 161 1.63 -8.77 -11.03
C PRO A 161 0.59 -8.60 -12.14
N LYS A 162 0.15 -9.70 -12.74
CA LYS A 162 -0.82 -9.66 -13.86
C LYS A 162 -2.21 -9.14 -13.46
N SER A 163 -2.51 -9.03 -12.17
CA SER A 163 -3.80 -8.55 -11.68
C SER A 163 -3.66 -7.72 -10.41
N GLY A 164 -4.53 -6.71 -10.26
CA GLY A 164 -4.58 -5.84 -9.09
C GLY A 164 -3.86 -4.50 -9.25
N PHE A 165 -3.77 -3.78 -8.13
CA PHE A 165 -3.23 -2.43 -8.03
C PHE A 165 -1.74 -2.31 -8.44
N LEU A 166 -1.00 -3.42 -8.41
CA LEU A 166 0.42 -3.50 -8.76
C LEU A 166 0.66 -3.89 -10.23
N SER A 167 -0.39 -4.01 -11.05
CA SER A 167 -0.22 -4.36 -12.46
C SER A 167 0.51 -3.25 -13.24
N ALA A 168 1.44 -3.66 -14.11
CA ALA A 168 2.16 -2.75 -15.01
C ALA A 168 1.21 -2.21 -16.07
N ARG A 169 0.54 -1.13 -15.73
CA ARG A 169 -0.30 -0.33 -16.61
C ARG A 169 0.32 1.06 -16.71
N LEU A 170 0.16 1.73 -17.84
CA LEU A 170 0.37 3.16 -17.93
C LEU A 170 -0.91 3.86 -17.49
N ARG A 171 -0.79 4.87 -16.66
CA ARG A 171 -1.92 5.69 -16.20
C ARG A 171 -1.82 7.09 -16.81
N PHE A 172 -2.83 7.44 -17.58
CA PHE A 172 -3.02 8.76 -18.16
C PHE A 172 -4.17 9.48 -17.46
N GLY A 173 -4.00 10.75 -17.15
CA GLY A 173 -5.14 11.61 -16.79
C GLY A 173 -5.76 12.17 -18.06
N ILE A 174 -7.03 11.92 -18.31
CA ILE A 174 -7.74 12.45 -19.48
C ILE A 174 -8.85 13.42 -19.05
N CYS A 175 -9.05 14.46 -19.85
CA CYS A 175 -10.08 15.46 -19.64
C CYS A 175 -11.18 15.33 -20.69
N ILE A 176 -12.36 14.92 -20.26
CA ILE A 176 -13.53 14.67 -21.09
C ILE A 176 -14.66 15.65 -20.72
N PRO A 177 -15.65 15.88 -21.58
CA PRO A 177 -16.80 16.69 -21.22
C PRO A 177 -17.73 15.93 -20.26
N SER A 178 -18.33 16.64 -19.31
CA SER A 178 -19.21 16.12 -18.25
C SER A 178 -20.51 15.47 -18.75
N THR A 179 -20.80 15.60 -20.05
CA THR A 179 -21.93 14.95 -20.71
C THR A 179 -21.64 13.49 -21.06
N CYS A 180 -20.38 13.08 -21.07
CA CYS A 180 -19.97 11.70 -21.37
C CYS A 180 -19.97 10.84 -20.11
N GLN A 181 -20.47 9.61 -20.24
CA GLN A 181 -20.36 8.60 -19.20
C GLN A 181 -19.02 7.85 -19.29
N THR A 182 -18.65 7.20 -18.18
CA THR A 182 -17.36 6.48 -18.09
C THR A 182 -17.31 5.32 -19.09
N GLU A 183 -18.44 4.63 -19.25
CA GLU A 183 -18.61 3.47 -20.13
C GLU A 183 -18.48 3.85 -21.61
N GLU A 184 -19.01 5.02 -22.01
CA GLU A 184 -18.93 5.53 -23.38
C GLU A 184 -17.48 5.85 -23.77
N ILE A 185 -16.74 6.49 -22.87
CA ILE A 185 -15.33 6.81 -23.09
C ILE A 185 -14.46 5.56 -23.10
N ALA A 186 -14.77 4.58 -22.23
CA ALA A 186 -14.11 3.28 -22.27
C ALA A 186 -14.37 2.55 -23.61
N ALA A 187 -15.59 2.62 -24.15
CA ALA A 187 -15.93 2.05 -25.46
C ALA A 187 -15.17 2.76 -26.60
N LEU A 188 -15.13 4.09 -26.60
CA LEU A 188 -14.38 4.90 -27.58
C LEU A 188 -12.88 4.56 -27.62
N LEU A 189 -12.28 4.48 -26.43
CA LEU A 189 -10.85 4.19 -26.30
C LEU A 189 -10.55 2.73 -26.63
N SER A 190 -11.36 1.78 -26.15
CA SER A 190 -11.18 0.38 -26.49
C SER A 190 -11.33 0.13 -27.99
N HIS A 191 -12.28 0.76 -28.68
CA HIS A 191 -12.40 0.65 -30.14
C HIS A 191 -11.10 1.11 -30.84
N THR A 192 -10.56 2.27 -30.45
CA THR A 192 -9.36 2.87 -31.04
C THR A 192 -8.11 2.00 -30.84
N VAL A 193 -7.97 1.40 -29.66
CA VAL A 193 -6.75 0.66 -29.27
C VAL A 193 -6.89 -0.86 -29.43
N SER A 194 -8.10 -1.39 -29.62
CA SER A 194 -8.37 -2.82 -29.85
C SER A 194 -7.60 -3.38 -31.05
N LYS A 195 -7.36 -2.54 -32.08
CA LYS A 195 -6.52 -2.86 -33.24
C LYS A 195 -5.10 -3.30 -32.88
N TYR A 196 -4.63 -2.94 -31.69
CA TYR A 196 -3.29 -3.21 -31.19
C TYR A 196 -3.27 -4.25 -30.05
N GLU A 197 -4.39 -4.93 -29.77
CA GLU A 197 -4.51 -5.94 -28.70
C GLU A 197 -4.19 -5.41 -27.28
N ILE A 198 -4.40 -4.11 -27.04
CA ILE A 198 -4.12 -3.47 -25.75
C ILE A 198 -5.39 -3.37 -24.91
N GLU A 199 -5.33 -3.85 -23.66
CA GLU A 199 -6.39 -3.68 -22.66
C GLU A 199 -6.42 -2.23 -22.15
N THR A 200 -7.60 -1.62 -22.10
CA THR A 200 -7.81 -0.27 -21.55
C THR A 200 -8.90 -0.29 -20.48
N ASP A 201 -8.77 0.57 -19.47
CA ASP A 201 -9.69 0.65 -18.34
C ASP A 201 -9.79 2.11 -17.88
N VAL A 202 -11.00 2.68 -17.87
CA VAL A 202 -11.25 4.08 -17.49
C VAL A 202 -11.94 4.10 -16.14
N LYS A 203 -11.35 4.84 -15.19
CA LYS A 203 -11.84 4.91 -13.80
C LYS A 203 -11.70 6.32 -13.24
N GLY A 204 -12.46 6.60 -12.18
CA GLY A 204 -12.27 7.81 -11.39
C GLY A 204 -12.65 9.10 -12.13
N CYS A 205 -13.71 9.05 -12.93
CA CYS A 205 -14.22 10.22 -13.65
C CYS A 205 -14.93 11.18 -12.68
N ARG A 206 -14.39 12.39 -12.50
CA ARG A 206 -14.89 13.37 -11.52
C ARG A 206 -15.02 14.77 -12.09
N THR A 207 -16.09 15.44 -11.67
CA THR A 207 -16.34 16.87 -11.90
C THR A 207 -16.16 17.68 -10.60
N LEU A 208 -16.12 19.01 -10.71
CA LEU A 208 -16.18 19.90 -9.53
C LEU A 208 -17.45 19.68 -8.69
N ALA A 209 -18.56 19.26 -9.30
CA ALA A 209 -19.80 18.99 -8.56
C ALA A 209 -19.64 17.74 -7.68
N ASP A 210 -18.94 16.71 -8.17
CA ASP A 210 -18.68 15.48 -7.41
C ASP A 210 -17.78 15.72 -6.21
N GLU A 211 -16.81 16.65 -6.30
CA GLU A 211 -15.96 17.05 -5.17
C GLU A 211 -16.77 17.65 -4.01
N SER A 212 -17.83 18.40 -4.34
CA SER A 212 -18.70 19.04 -3.35
C SER A 212 -19.66 18.06 -2.67
N ARG A 213 -19.85 16.85 -3.22
CA ARG A 213 -20.78 15.87 -2.69
C ARG A 213 -20.27 15.30 -1.37
N ARG A 214 -21.08 15.45 -0.31
CA ARG A 214 -20.79 14.92 1.02
C ARG A 214 -21.68 13.71 1.33
N SER A 215 -21.08 12.63 1.85
CA SER A 215 -21.84 11.46 2.29
C SER A 215 -22.53 11.73 3.65
N PRO A 216 -23.61 11.01 4.01
CA PRO A 216 -24.22 11.12 5.34
C PRO A 216 -23.21 10.86 6.48
N VAL A 217 -22.28 9.92 6.27
CA VAL A 217 -21.22 9.56 7.22
C VAL A 217 -20.30 10.74 7.50
N TYR A 218 -20.01 11.57 6.50
CA TYR A 218 -19.25 12.81 6.69
C TYR A 218 -19.93 13.76 7.69
N TYR A 219 -21.23 13.97 7.57
CA TYR A 219 -21.96 14.85 8.49
C TYR A 219 -21.94 14.31 9.91
N VAL A 220 -22.12 12.99 10.10
CA VAL A 220 -21.99 12.35 11.41
C VAL A 220 -20.58 12.54 11.99
N ALA A 221 -19.56 12.34 11.17
CA ALA A 221 -18.17 12.52 11.58
C ALA A 221 -17.86 13.97 11.97
N MET A 222 -18.36 14.93 11.19
CA MET A 222 -18.19 16.35 11.46
C MET A 222 -18.93 16.79 12.73
N VAL A 223 -20.18 16.37 12.92
CA VAL A 223 -20.96 16.66 14.13
C VAL A 223 -20.26 16.07 15.36
N THR A 224 -19.76 14.83 15.27
CA THR A 224 -19.02 14.18 16.35
C THR A 224 -17.74 14.95 16.68
N PHE A 225 -16.99 15.38 15.67
CA PHE A 225 -15.78 16.19 15.86
C PHE A 225 -16.11 17.54 16.53
N VAL A 226 -17.15 18.23 16.07
CA VAL A 226 -17.61 19.50 16.67
C VAL A 226 -18.03 19.29 18.14
N ILE A 227 -18.75 18.21 18.45
CA ILE A 227 -19.12 17.88 19.83
C ILE A 227 -17.87 17.68 20.69
N LEU A 228 -16.87 16.93 20.22
CA LEU A 228 -15.63 16.71 20.97
C LEU A 228 -14.87 18.02 21.21
N VAL A 229 -14.83 18.92 20.22
CA VAL A 229 -14.23 20.26 20.37
C VAL A 229 -15.00 21.09 21.39
N VAL A 230 -16.34 21.11 21.34
CA VAL A 230 -17.17 21.82 22.31
C VAL A 230 -16.97 21.25 23.72
N LEU A 231 -16.94 19.93 23.89
CA LEU A 231 -16.65 19.28 25.18
C LEU A 231 -15.27 19.65 25.69
N ALA A 232 -14.25 19.70 24.83
CA ALA A 232 -12.90 20.12 25.20
C ALA A 232 -12.87 21.59 25.66
N ILE A 233 -13.58 22.48 24.97
CA ILE A 233 -13.69 23.90 25.33
C ILE A 233 -14.39 24.04 26.68
N LEU A 234 -15.59 23.46 26.83
CA LEU A 234 -16.38 23.52 28.07
C LEU A 234 -15.61 22.93 29.26
N SER A 235 -14.97 21.78 29.06
CA SER A 235 -14.13 21.14 30.08
C SER A 235 -12.91 21.98 30.46
N THR A 236 -12.30 22.64 29.48
CA THR A 236 -11.17 23.56 29.73
C THR A 236 -11.61 24.79 30.51
N ILE A 237 -12.76 25.38 30.16
CA ILE A 237 -13.33 26.53 30.88
C ILE A 237 -13.71 26.12 32.31
N ALA A 238 -14.41 25.00 32.51
CA ALA A 238 -14.81 24.51 33.82
C ALA A 238 -13.60 24.27 34.75
N HIS A 239 -12.51 23.72 34.21
CA HIS A 239 -11.26 23.56 34.95
C HIS A 239 -10.61 24.90 35.29
N ARG A 240 -10.49 25.82 34.31
CA ARG A 240 -9.84 27.13 34.51
C ARG A 240 -10.59 28.04 35.48
N THR A 241 -11.91 27.97 35.48
CA THR A 241 -12.80 28.72 36.38
C THR A 241 -12.96 28.06 37.76
N GLN A 242 -12.28 26.93 38.01
CA GLN A 242 -12.41 26.12 39.22
C GLN A 242 -13.85 25.68 39.53
N TRP A 243 -14.73 25.66 38.52
CA TRP A 243 -16.10 25.21 38.68
C TRP A 243 -16.17 23.71 38.98
N SER A 244 -15.20 22.94 38.51
CA SER A 244 -15.06 21.50 38.76
C SER A 244 -13.61 21.16 39.11
N LYS A 245 -13.43 20.13 39.94
CA LYS A 245 -12.11 19.70 40.42
C LYS A 245 -11.45 18.69 39.45
N PRO A 246 -10.10 18.67 39.38
CA PRO A 246 -9.37 17.63 38.66
C PRO A 246 -9.76 16.22 39.16
N GLY A 247 -10.17 15.34 38.25
CA GLY A 247 -10.63 13.98 38.55
C GLY A 247 -12.14 13.77 38.42
N GLU A 248 -12.92 14.85 38.34
CA GLU A 248 -14.34 14.76 37.99
C GLU A 248 -14.53 14.55 36.47
N VAL A 249 -15.62 13.88 36.09
CA VAL A 249 -15.93 13.53 34.69
C VAL A 249 -15.93 14.76 33.78
N TYR A 250 -16.39 15.90 34.29
CA TYR A 250 -16.46 17.16 33.56
C TYR A 250 -15.08 17.73 33.18
N CYS A 251 -14.01 17.35 33.87
CA CYS A 251 -12.64 17.81 33.60
C CYS A 251 -11.84 16.86 32.68
N MET A 252 -12.43 15.73 32.25
CA MET A 252 -11.72 14.71 31.46
C MET A 252 -11.26 15.19 30.08
N PHE A 253 -11.97 16.13 29.46
CA PHE A 253 -11.63 16.69 28.15
C PHE A 253 -10.81 17.99 28.24
N SER A 254 -10.41 18.43 29.45
CA SER A 254 -9.72 19.69 29.66
C SER A 254 -8.34 19.66 29.00
N VAL A 255 -8.14 20.53 28.02
CA VAL A 255 -6.88 20.60 27.25
C VAL A 255 -5.72 21.00 28.16
N THR A 256 -5.95 21.93 29.09
CA THR A 256 -4.91 22.37 30.03
C THR A 256 -4.48 21.20 30.94
N LEU A 257 -5.43 20.46 31.50
CA LEU A 257 -5.14 19.35 32.40
C LEU A 257 -4.46 18.19 31.67
N ASN A 258 -4.99 17.81 30.52
CA ASN A 258 -4.42 16.74 29.69
C ASN A 258 -3.02 17.09 29.19
N ASN A 259 -2.73 18.35 28.84
CA ASN A 259 -1.38 18.78 28.48
C ASN A 259 -0.42 18.73 29.68
N GLN A 260 -0.86 19.11 30.87
CA GLN A 260 -0.05 18.97 32.08
C GLN A 260 0.32 17.50 32.35
N TYR A 261 -0.63 16.57 32.16
CA TYR A 261 -0.36 15.13 32.27
C TYR A 261 0.53 14.62 31.14
N LEU A 262 0.35 15.09 29.91
CA LEU A 262 1.13 14.67 28.74
C LEU A 262 2.61 15.08 28.87
N PHE A 263 2.87 16.30 29.36
CA PHE A 263 4.21 16.83 29.57
C PHE A 263 4.74 16.61 30.99
N ALA A 264 4.03 15.85 31.83
CA ALA A 264 4.48 15.53 33.17
C ALA A 264 5.80 14.74 33.12
N PRO A 265 6.77 15.04 34.01
CA PRO A 265 8.00 14.26 34.09
C PRO A 265 7.69 12.80 34.46
N THR A 266 8.53 11.88 34.01
CA THR A 266 8.34 10.46 34.34
C THR A 266 8.48 10.26 35.85
N SER A 267 7.49 9.60 36.47
CA SER A 267 7.52 9.32 37.90
C SER A 267 8.71 8.43 38.27
N GLU A 268 9.22 8.57 39.51
CA GLU A 268 10.35 7.75 39.98
C GLU A 268 10.08 6.25 39.83
N LYS A 269 8.84 5.82 40.09
CA LYS A 269 8.39 4.42 39.94
C LYS A 269 8.57 3.89 38.52
N ASN A 270 8.33 4.74 37.51
CA ASN A 270 8.39 4.36 36.10
C ASN A 270 9.73 4.69 35.44
N ARG A 271 10.64 5.38 36.13
CA ARG A 271 11.93 5.85 35.59
C ARG A 271 12.76 4.73 34.97
N ARG A 272 12.76 3.54 35.58
CA ARG A 272 13.52 2.37 35.07
C ARG A 272 13.03 1.86 33.71
N LEU A 273 11.76 2.08 33.38
CA LEU A 273 11.14 1.65 32.13
C LEU A 273 10.88 2.83 31.16
N ALA A 274 11.32 4.04 31.53
CA ALA A 274 11.06 5.26 30.76
C ALA A 274 11.63 5.18 29.33
N PHE A 275 12.77 4.52 29.16
CA PHE A 275 13.42 4.34 27.85
C PHE A 275 12.50 3.65 26.83
N LEU A 276 11.60 2.76 27.28
CA LEU A 276 10.64 2.08 26.41
C LEU A 276 9.69 3.07 25.72
N ASN A 277 9.37 4.20 26.35
CA ASN A 277 8.55 5.23 25.70
C ASN A 277 9.32 5.88 24.54
N GLY A 278 10.61 6.18 24.72
CA GLY A 278 11.47 6.67 23.66
C GLY A 278 11.65 5.65 22.53
N THR A 279 11.89 4.38 22.87
CA THR A 279 11.96 3.29 21.90
C THR A 279 10.67 3.18 21.09
N LYS A 280 9.49 3.19 21.73
CA LYS A 280 8.20 3.15 21.04
C LYS A 280 8.00 4.33 20.10
N ALA A 281 8.44 5.53 20.47
CA ALA A 281 8.36 6.70 19.59
C ALA A 281 9.19 6.51 18.32
N VAL A 282 10.44 6.07 18.45
CA VAL A 282 11.33 5.80 17.30
C VAL A 282 10.74 4.70 16.40
N LEU A 283 10.25 3.60 16.99
CA LEU A 283 9.62 2.52 16.25
C LEU A 283 8.35 3.00 15.52
N ALA A 284 7.55 3.87 16.14
CA ALA A 284 6.36 4.43 15.49
C ALA A 284 6.73 5.30 14.27
N PHE A 285 7.76 6.16 14.38
CA PHE A 285 8.25 6.92 13.23
C PHE A 285 8.79 6.02 12.13
N TRP A 286 9.47 4.92 12.48
CA TRP A 286 9.95 3.95 11.50
C TRP A 286 8.79 3.24 10.77
N ILE A 287 7.72 2.89 11.49
CA ILE A 287 6.49 2.34 10.89
C ILE A 287 5.84 3.36 9.94
N VAL A 288 5.73 4.62 10.34
CA VAL A 288 5.19 5.69 9.48
C VAL A 288 6.03 5.82 8.21
N LEU A 289 7.35 5.84 8.34
CA LEU A 289 8.26 5.88 7.20
C LEU A 289 8.04 4.68 6.26
N GLY A 290 7.94 3.46 6.80
CA GLY A 290 7.61 2.27 6.02
C GLY A 290 6.29 2.42 5.25
N HIS A 291 5.21 2.83 5.93
CA HIS A 291 3.90 3.03 5.28
C HIS A 291 3.91 4.12 4.20
N THR A 292 4.67 5.21 4.39
CA THR A 292 4.78 6.25 3.34
C THR A 292 5.42 5.74 2.06
N TYR A 293 6.36 4.78 2.15
CA TYR A 293 7.00 4.17 0.99
C TYR A 293 6.18 3.02 0.38
N PHE A 294 5.57 2.17 1.20
CA PHE A 294 4.77 1.03 0.71
C PHE A 294 3.47 1.42 0.03
N MET A 295 2.91 2.56 0.44
CA MET A 295 1.54 2.93 0.09
C MET A 295 1.47 4.19 -0.77
N ALA A 296 2.61 4.60 -1.33
CA ALA A 296 2.63 5.59 -2.40
C ALA A 296 1.87 5.03 -3.62
N ASP A 297 1.11 5.89 -4.29
CA ASP A 297 0.44 5.51 -5.54
C ASP A 297 1.53 5.16 -6.58
N PRO A 298 1.58 3.90 -7.07
CA PRO A 298 2.63 3.45 -7.96
C PRO A 298 2.63 4.28 -9.25
N TYR A 299 1.49 4.81 -9.67
CA TYR A 299 1.39 5.62 -10.89
C TYR A 299 1.77 7.10 -10.70
N THR A 300 2.16 7.52 -9.50
CA THR A 300 2.51 8.94 -9.23
C THR A 300 4.01 9.15 -9.03
N VAL A 301 4.73 8.09 -8.67
CA VAL A 301 6.13 8.19 -8.22
C VAL A 301 7.03 7.14 -8.90
N PHE A 302 6.50 6.26 -9.75
CA PHE A 302 7.28 5.14 -10.27
C PHE A 302 7.72 5.31 -11.73
N THR A 303 9.02 5.19 -11.87
CA THR A 303 9.68 4.54 -12.99
C THR A 303 9.99 3.09 -12.60
N LEU A 304 9.72 2.15 -13.51
CA LEU A 304 9.91 0.72 -13.20
C LEU A 304 11.39 0.39 -12.91
N LYS A 305 12.32 1.09 -13.57
CA LYS A 305 13.76 0.98 -13.32
C LYS A 305 14.14 1.37 -11.89
N GLU A 306 13.83 2.60 -11.48
CA GLU A 306 14.23 3.14 -10.18
C GLU A 306 13.53 2.40 -9.05
N SER A 307 12.28 1.97 -9.24
CA SER A 307 11.59 1.16 -8.24
C SER A 307 12.24 -0.21 -8.00
N GLY A 308 12.63 -0.91 -9.07
CA GLY A 308 13.39 -2.16 -8.97
C GLY A 308 14.77 -1.96 -8.33
N GLN A 309 15.44 -0.84 -8.60
CA GLN A 309 16.71 -0.50 -7.95
C GLN A 309 16.53 -0.12 -6.47
N ALA A 310 15.51 0.68 -6.17
CA ALA A 310 15.18 1.13 -4.83
C ALA A 310 14.92 -0.07 -3.93
N LEU A 311 14.08 -1.02 -4.34
CA LEU A 311 13.80 -2.23 -3.56
C LEU A 311 15.06 -3.04 -3.23
N ASN A 312 16.10 -3.02 -4.06
CA ASN A 312 17.35 -3.73 -3.79
C ASN A 312 18.37 -2.90 -2.99
N SER A 313 18.09 -1.61 -2.72
CA SER A 313 19.02 -0.75 -1.99
C SER A 313 18.99 -1.05 -0.50
N PHE A 314 20.16 -0.98 0.15
CA PHE A 314 20.28 -1.15 1.60
C PHE A 314 19.37 -0.18 2.38
N TYR A 315 19.30 1.08 1.94
CA TYR A 315 18.47 2.10 2.58
C TYR A 315 16.98 1.80 2.45
N ALA A 316 16.50 1.37 1.27
CA ALA A 316 15.11 0.98 1.13
C ALA A 316 14.80 -0.26 1.96
N GLN A 317 15.71 -1.24 2.05
CA GLN A 317 15.52 -2.42 2.90
C GLN A 317 15.39 -2.05 4.38
N ILE A 318 16.14 -1.04 4.86
CA ILE A 318 15.94 -0.47 6.20
C ILE A 318 14.53 0.11 6.33
N VAL A 319 14.01 0.81 5.32
CA VAL A 319 12.68 1.42 5.39
C VAL A 319 11.58 0.36 5.29
N THR A 320 11.64 -0.50 4.29
CA THR A 320 10.60 -1.48 3.95
C THR A 320 10.58 -2.63 4.96
N ASN A 321 11.68 -3.34 5.16
CA ASN A 321 11.72 -4.45 6.14
C ASN A 321 11.76 -3.94 7.57
N GLY A 322 12.36 -2.77 7.80
CA GLY A 322 12.42 -2.19 9.14
C GLY A 322 11.07 -1.78 9.70
N GLY A 323 10.10 -1.42 8.85
CA GLY A 323 8.70 -1.23 9.26
C GLY A 323 8.12 -2.48 9.90
N PHE A 324 8.31 -3.65 9.28
CA PHE A 324 7.86 -4.94 9.84
C PHE A 324 8.62 -5.32 11.12
N LEU A 325 9.95 -5.16 11.13
CA LEU A 325 10.77 -5.41 12.32
C LEU A 325 10.34 -4.53 13.51
N SER A 326 9.91 -3.30 13.23
CA SER A 326 9.43 -2.38 14.25
C SER A 326 8.14 -2.88 14.89
N VAL A 327 7.21 -3.43 14.11
CA VAL A 327 5.97 -4.05 14.62
C VAL A 327 6.29 -5.25 15.51
N THR A 328 7.21 -6.13 15.09
CA THR A 328 7.66 -7.27 15.92
C THR A 328 8.24 -6.79 17.25
N THR A 329 9.00 -5.70 17.23
CA THR A 329 9.55 -5.11 18.46
C THR A 329 8.44 -4.57 19.37
N PHE A 330 7.38 -3.97 18.81
CA PHE A 330 6.19 -3.57 19.58
C PHE A 330 5.52 -4.77 20.26
N PHE A 331 5.37 -5.91 19.57
CA PHE A 331 4.82 -7.12 20.17
C PHE A 331 5.69 -7.63 21.33
N CYS A 332 7.02 -7.63 21.16
CA CYS A 332 7.94 -7.99 22.25
C CYS A 332 7.79 -7.07 23.47
N VAL A 333 7.72 -5.75 23.25
CA VAL A 333 7.52 -4.77 24.32
C VAL A 333 6.15 -4.94 24.99
N SER A 334 5.10 -5.22 24.22
CA SER A 334 3.75 -5.55 24.71
C SER A 334 3.79 -6.76 25.66
N GLY A 335 4.47 -7.86 25.25
CA GLY A 335 4.61 -9.08 26.06
C GLY A 335 5.42 -8.87 27.34
N PHE A 336 6.55 -8.14 27.26
CA PHE A 336 7.36 -7.77 28.42
C PHE A 336 6.56 -6.97 29.45
N LEU A 337 5.83 -5.93 29.00
CA LEU A 337 5.04 -5.07 29.89
C LEU A 337 3.86 -5.82 30.51
N LEU A 338 3.23 -6.74 29.78
CA LEU A 338 2.20 -7.62 30.32
C LEU A 338 2.76 -8.46 31.48
N MET A 339 3.84 -9.21 31.25
CA MET A 339 4.41 -10.08 32.27
C MET A 339 4.94 -9.31 33.48
N HIS A 340 5.61 -8.17 33.24
CA HIS A 340 6.04 -7.28 34.32
C HIS A 340 4.85 -6.76 35.14
N GLY A 341 3.76 -6.37 34.46
CA GLY A 341 2.52 -5.92 35.09
C GLY A 341 1.84 -6.99 35.93
N LEU A 342 1.68 -8.21 35.38
CA LEU A 342 1.11 -9.36 36.08
C LEU A 342 1.93 -9.71 37.33
N LYS A 343 3.26 -9.82 37.21
CA LYS A 343 4.14 -10.09 38.35
C LYS A 343 4.10 -9.00 39.42
N SER A 344 3.99 -7.73 39.02
CA SER A 344 3.85 -6.63 39.97
C SER A 344 2.50 -6.60 40.71
N SER A 345 1.51 -7.36 40.22
CA SER A 345 0.14 -7.44 40.74
C SER A 345 -0.18 -8.83 41.32
N ASP A 346 0.83 -9.65 41.61
CA ASP A 346 0.69 -11.06 41.97
C ASP A 346 -0.21 -11.26 43.22
N SER A 347 -0.06 -10.40 44.23
CA SER A 347 -0.89 -10.41 45.43
C SER A 347 -2.37 -10.11 45.18
N LEU A 348 -2.70 -9.37 44.12
CA LEU A 348 -4.08 -9.06 43.72
C LEU A 348 -4.69 -10.17 42.84
N ILE A 349 -3.85 -11.00 42.22
CA ILE A 349 -4.28 -12.10 41.34
C ILE A 349 -4.73 -13.32 42.16
N ALA A 350 -4.15 -13.52 43.35
CA ALA A 350 -4.51 -14.60 44.26
C ALA A 350 -6.02 -14.61 44.57
N GLY A 351 -6.71 -15.66 44.11
CA GLY A 351 -8.16 -15.85 44.30
C GLY A 351 -9.08 -15.10 43.31
N HIS A 352 -8.57 -14.13 42.55
CA HIS A 352 -9.40 -13.24 41.70
C HIS A 352 -8.99 -13.23 40.22
N ALA A 353 -8.23 -14.24 39.76
CA ALA A 353 -7.64 -14.29 38.42
C ALA A 353 -8.62 -13.99 37.27
N ARG A 354 -9.87 -14.48 37.33
CA ARG A 354 -10.90 -14.22 36.30
C ARG A 354 -11.30 -12.75 36.23
N ILE A 355 -11.46 -12.10 37.38
CA ILE A 355 -11.81 -10.68 37.47
C ILE A 355 -10.62 -9.83 37.01
N VAL A 356 -9.40 -10.18 37.43
CA VAL A 356 -8.18 -9.49 36.98
C VAL A 356 -7.99 -9.62 35.48
N TYR A 357 -8.21 -10.80 34.90
CA TYR A 357 -8.18 -11.02 33.46
C TYR A 357 -9.16 -10.08 32.73
N ALA A 358 -10.44 -10.08 33.14
CA ALA A 358 -11.45 -9.22 32.53
C ALA A 358 -11.09 -7.72 32.65
N MET A 359 -10.63 -7.27 33.82
CA MET A 359 -10.24 -5.87 34.02
C MET A 359 -9.05 -5.45 33.16
N ILE A 360 -8.03 -6.32 33.02
CA ILE A 360 -6.86 -6.06 32.17
C ILE A 360 -7.30 -5.89 30.71
N LEU A 361 -8.17 -6.78 30.23
CA LEU A 361 -8.69 -6.71 28.86
C LEU A 361 -9.55 -5.47 28.63
N ILE A 362 -10.47 -5.14 29.54
CA ILE A 362 -11.34 -3.96 29.42
C ILE A 362 -10.49 -2.68 29.40
N ARG A 363 -9.52 -2.56 30.30
CA ARG A 363 -8.63 -1.39 30.35
C ARG A 363 -7.81 -1.23 29.07
N ARG A 364 -7.27 -2.34 28.53
CA ARG A 364 -6.53 -2.29 27.27
C ARG A 364 -7.46 -1.97 26.09
N TYR A 365 -8.63 -2.59 26.03
CA TYR A 365 -9.64 -2.33 25.00
C TYR A 365 -9.99 -0.85 24.96
N ILE A 366 -10.38 -0.23 26.09
CA ILE A 366 -10.70 1.20 26.14
C ILE A 366 -9.51 2.05 25.70
N ARG A 367 -8.30 1.74 26.19
CA ARG A 367 -7.07 2.47 25.87
C ARG A 367 -6.74 2.49 24.38
N LEU A 368 -6.96 1.37 23.68
CA LEU A 368 -6.62 1.22 22.27
C LEU A 368 -7.78 1.63 21.35
N THR A 369 -9.01 1.28 21.72
CA THR A 369 -10.21 1.50 20.89
C THR A 369 -10.57 2.98 20.81
N LEU A 370 -10.41 3.76 21.88
CA LEU A 370 -10.83 5.16 21.88
C LEU A 370 -10.02 6.03 20.88
N PRO A 371 -8.66 6.01 20.88
CA PRO A 371 -7.89 6.70 19.85
C PRO A 371 -8.14 6.13 18.45
N SER A 372 -8.29 4.81 18.34
CA SER A 372 -8.54 4.11 17.08
C SER A 372 -9.87 4.53 16.43
N ALA A 373 -10.93 4.68 17.22
CA ALA A 373 -12.22 5.15 16.77
C ALA A 373 -12.15 6.62 16.30
N ALA A 374 -11.38 7.47 16.99
CA ALA A 374 -11.18 8.85 16.57
C ALA A 374 -10.44 8.96 15.23
N VAL A 375 -9.44 8.10 14.98
CA VAL A 375 -8.73 8.05 13.69
C VAL A 375 -9.64 7.53 12.57
N VAL A 376 -10.48 6.51 12.82
CA VAL A 376 -11.49 6.05 11.85
C VAL A 376 -12.48 7.16 11.51
N LEU A 377 -12.95 7.89 12.53
CA LEU A 377 -13.85 9.04 12.37
C LEU A 377 -13.21 10.12 11.48
N PHE A 378 -11.95 10.46 11.75
CA PHE A 378 -11.18 11.41 10.95
C PHE A 378 -11.01 10.91 9.51
N GLY A 379 -10.83 9.61 9.31
CA GLY A 379 -10.75 8.98 8.00
C GLY A 379 -11.97 9.17 7.11
N PHE A 380 -13.15 9.38 7.68
CA PHE A 380 -14.36 9.74 6.91
C PHE A 380 -14.40 11.21 6.49
N VAL A 381 -13.62 12.07 7.14
CA VAL A 381 -13.53 13.51 6.84
C VAL A 381 -12.46 13.77 5.79
N VAL A 382 -11.30 13.11 5.86
CA VAL A 382 -10.14 13.38 4.96
C VAL A 382 -10.48 13.40 3.46
N PRO A 383 -11.27 12.46 2.90
CA PRO A 383 -11.59 12.46 1.47
C PRO A 383 -12.35 13.69 0.98
N THR A 384 -12.90 14.49 1.89
CA THR A 384 -13.70 15.67 1.58
C THR A 384 -12.88 16.95 1.40
N TRP A 385 -11.61 16.93 1.81
CA TRP A 385 -10.71 18.10 1.74
C TRP A 385 -9.55 17.90 0.77
N ALA A 386 -9.30 16.66 0.35
CA ALA A 386 -8.23 16.32 -0.57
C ALA A 386 -8.83 15.84 -1.89
N HIS A 387 -8.64 16.66 -2.93
CA HIS A 387 -9.05 16.38 -4.31
C HIS A 387 -7.82 16.37 -5.20
N GLY A 388 -7.84 15.52 -6.24
CA GLY A 388 -6.68 15.36 -7.09
C GLY A 388 -6.71 14.06 -7.89
N PRO A 389 -5.78 13.92 -8.84
CA PRO A 389 -5.78 12.81 -9.79
C PRO A 389 -5.54 11.47 -9.10
N THR A 390 -4.83 11.44 -7.98
CA THR A 390 -4.48 10.21 -7.24
C THR A 390 -5.51 9.80 -6.19
N THR A 391 -6.54 10.62 -5.98
CA THR A 391 -7.46 10.47 -4.85
C THR A 391 -8.29 9.20 -4.92
N ASP A 392 -8.68 8.73 -6.12
CA ASP A 392 -9.41 7.47 -6.27
C ASP A 392 -8.59 6.29 -5.78
N ASN A 393 -7.33 6.18 -6.20
CA ASN A 393 -6.45 5.10 -5.77
C ASN A 393 -6.14 5.18 -4.28
N LEU A 394 -5.75 6.37 -3.81
CA LEU A 394 -5.42 6.59 -2.40
C LEU A 394 -6.61 6.30 -1.49
N PHE A 395 -7.80 6.84 -1.78
CA PHE A 395 -8.97 6.62 -0.94
C PHE A 395 -9.63 5.26 -1.16
N THR A 396 -9.50 4.62 -2.32
CA THR A 396 -9.89 3.21 -2.47
C THR A 396 -9.04 2.33 -1.57
N MET A 397 -7.73 2.61 -1.52
CA MET A 397 -6.78 1.90 -0.66
C MET A 397 -7.07 2.09 0.84
N TYR A 398 -7.43 3.31 1.27
CA TYR A 398 -7.49 3.66 2.69
C TYR A 398 -8.88 3.87 3.29
N ALA A 399 -9.83 4.44 2.54
CA ALA A 399 -11.09 4.94 3.09
C ALA A 399 -12.32 4.16 2.59
N THR A 400 -12.31 3.68 1.35
CA THR A 400 -13.49 3.09 0.71
C THR A 400 -13.90 1.80 1.40
N SER A 401 -12.95 0.89 1.64
CA SER A 401 -13.19 -0.35 2.39
C SER A 401 -13.59 -0.10 3.84
N CYS A 402 -13.25 1.05 4.43
CA CYS A 402 -13.69 1.40 5.78
C CYS A 402 -15.15 1.76 5.89
N PHE A 403 -15.77 2.33 4.85
CA PHE A 403 -17.21 2.65 4.93
C PHE A 403 -18.06 1.41 5.22
N SER A 404 -17.65 0.23 4.74
CA SER A 404 -18.31 -1.05 5.02
C SER A 404 -17.70 -1.84 6.18
N ASN A 405 -16.40 -1.70 6.45
CA ASN A 405 -15.65 -2.53 7.40
C ASN A 405 -15.11 -1.81 8.66
N TRP A 406 -15.50 -0.55 8.94
CA TRP A 406 -15.01 0.20 10.10
C TRP A 406 -15.16 -0.52 11.45
N TRP A 407 -16.23 -1.30 11.61
CA TRP A 407 -16.50 -2.05 12.84
C TRP A 407 -15.38 -3.06 13.14
N ARG A 408 -14.67 -3.56 12.12
CA ARG A 408 -13.53 -4.48 12.28
C ARG A 408 -12.36 -3.87 13.02
N ALA A 409 -12.17 -2.56 12.92
CA ALA A 409 -11.18 -1.82 13.69
C ALA A 409 -11.54 -1.81 15.19
N LEU A 410 -12.83 -1.80 15.54
CA LEU A 410 -13.30 -1.79 16.93
C LEU A 410 -13.40 -3.20 17.53
N THR A 411 -13.65 -4.22 16.71
CA THR A 411 -13.69 -5.62 17.12
C THR A 411 -12.32 -6.31 17.04
N TYR A 412 -11.28 -5.61 16.58
CA TYR A 412 -9.93 -6.15 16.38
C TYR A 412 -9.91 -7.39 15.47
N THR A 413 -10.68 -7.34 14.37
CA THR A 413 -10.79 -8.41 13.35
C THR A 413 -10.37 -7.93 11.97
N ASN A 414 -9.60 -6.85 11.89
CA ASN A 414 -9.19 -6.26 10.63
C ASN A 414 -8.22 -7.16 9.85
N ASN A 415 -7.43 -7.98 10.55
CA ASN A 415 -6.53 -8.98 9.96
C ASN A 415 -7.23 -10.26 9.48
N ALA A 416 -8.55 -10.39 9.65
CA ALA A 416 -9.31 -11.59 9.26
C ALA A 416 -9.86 -11.54 7.81
N VAL A 417 -9.50 -10.52 7.04
CA VAL A 417 -9.91 -10.35 5.64
C VAL A 417 -8.67 -10.08 4.78
N GLU A 418 -8.81 -10.27 3.47
CA GLU A 418 -7.77 -9.88 2.53
C GLU A 418 -7.46 -8.38 2.64
N MET A 419 -6.19 -8.00 2.40
CA MET A 419 -5.72 -6.63 2.58
C MET A 419 -6.67 -5.60 1.95
N ARG A 420 -7.13 -5.82 0.71
CA ARG A 420 -8.01 -4.88 -0.02
C ARG A 420 -9.32 -4.55 0.70
N HIS A 421 -9.81 -5.45 1.56
CA HIS A 421 -11.07 -5.29 2.29
C HIS A 421 -10.88 -4.86 3.75
N MET A 422 -9.64 -4.68 4.20
CA MET A 422 -9.34 -4.15 5.52
C MET A 422 -9.80 -2.69 5.63
N CYS A 423 -10.30 -2.30 6.80
CA CYS A 423 -10.45 -0.90 7.12
C CYS A 423 -9.10 -0.35 7.59
N TRP A 424 -8.44 0.49 6.78
CA TRP A 424 -7.07 0.97 6.93
C TRP A 424 -6.05 -0.15 7.16
N TYR A 425 -5.08 -0.30 6.26
CA TYR A 425 -4.16 -1.43 6.36
C TYR A 425 -3.43 -1.49 7.70
N HIS A 426 -2.89 -0.39 8.21
CA HIS A 426 -2.14 -0.38 9.45
C HIS A 426 -2.93 -0.84 10.70
N TYR A 427 -4.26 -0.97 10.66
CA TYR A 427 -5.03 -1.55 11.78
C TYR A 427 -4.87 -3.08 11.92
N TRP A 428 -4.24 -3.74 10.93
CA TRP A 428 -3.93 -5.18 11.02
C TRP A 428 -3.07 -5.48 12.26
N PHE A 429 -2.02 -4.68 12.52
CA PHE A 429 -1.10 -4.95 13.63
C PHE A 429 -1.80 -4.78 14.98
N LEU A 430 -2.69 -3.79 15.07
CA LEU A 430 -3.44 -3.52 16.28
C LEU A 430 -4.41 -4.67 16.60
N SER A 431 -5.02 -5.25 15.55
CA SER A 431 -5.86 -6.45 15.66
C SER A 431 -5.06 -7.64 16.19
N VAL A 432 -3.88 -7.89 15.62
CA VAL A 432 -2.96 -8.95 16.05
C VAL A 432 -2.48 -8.72 17.49
N ASP A 433 -2.09 -7.51 17.85
CA ASP A 433 -1.64 -7.15 19.21
C ASP A 433 -2.71 -7.45 20.27
N MET A 434 -3.97 -7.11 19.99
CA MET A 434 -5.08 -7.41 20.91
C MET A 434 -5.35 -8.93 21.00
N GLN A 435 -5.35 -9.64 19.87
CA GLN A 435 -5.56 -11.09 19.83
C GLN A 435 -4.46 -11.84 20.61
N ILE A 436 -3.19 -11.50 20.36
CA ILE A 436 -2.04 -12.03 21.09
C ILE A 436 -2.17 -11.67 22.58
N PHE A 437 -2.54 -10.43 22.91
CA PHE A 437 -2.66 -10.03 24.30
C PHE A 437 -3.72 -10.81 25.08
N ILE A 438 -4.87 -11.10 24.46
CA ILE A 438 -5.92 -11.93 25.07
C ILE A 438 -5.35 -13.30 25.45
N VAL A 439 -4.73 -13.99 24.49
CA VAL A 439 -4.14 -15.32 24.69
C VAL A 439 -3.01 -15.27 25.71
N MET A 440 -2.07 -14.34 25.56
CA MET A 440 -0.89 -14.24 26.42
C MET A 440 -1.23 -13.81 27.85
N THR A 441 -2.30 -13.04 28.07
CA THR A 441 -2.76 -12.72 29.43
C THR A 441 -3.30 -13.97 30.12
N ALA A 442 -4.07 -14.81 29.40
CA ALA A 442 -4.54 -16.07 29.94
C ALA A 442 -3.37 -17.01 30.27
N CYS A 443 -2.42 -17.17 29.34
CA CYS A 443 -1.20 -17.96 29.57
C CYS A 443 -0.38 -17.41 30.74
N GLY A 444 -0.20 -16.09 30.85
CA GLY A 444 0.55 -15.46 31.93
C GLY A 444 -0.07 -15.68 33.31
N LEU A 445 -1.40 -15.60 33.41
CA LEU A 445 -2.12 -15.91 34.67
C LEU A 445 -2.02 -17.39 35.04
N LEU A 446 -2.11 -18.29 34.06
CA LEU A 446 -1.89 -19.73 34.28
C LEU A 446 -0.46 -20.00 34.76
N MET A 447 0.54 -19.38 34.12
CA MET A 447 1.94 -19.49 34.50
C MET A 447 2.21 -19.02 35.92
N LEU A 448 1.57 -17.92 36.37
CA LEU A 448 1.71 -17.46 37.75
C LEU A 448 1.08 -18.43 38.75
N SER A 449 -0.08 -19.02 38.42
CA SER A 449 -0.74 -20.00 39.30
C SER A 449 0.00 -21.34 39.43
N GLN A 450 0.85 -21.68 38.45
CA GLN A 450 1.59 -22.95 38.39
C GLN A 450 3.11 -22.72 38.30
N PHE A 451 3.61 -21.57 38.75
CA PHE A 451 4.99 -21.17 38.50
C PHE A 451 6.02 -22.20 39.01
N GLU A 452 5.81 -22.76 40.20
CA GLU A 452 6.67 -23.82 40.75
C GLU A 452 6.62 -25.10 39.91
N ASN A 453 5.44 -25.52 39.45
CA ASN A 453 5.29 -26.70 38.60
C ASN A 453 5.90 -26.50 37.20
N TYR A 454 5.76 -25.31 36.64
CA TYR A 454 6.33 -24.94 35.35
C TYR A 454 7.86 -24.84 35.41
N MET A 455 8.40 -24.19 36.45
CA MET A 455 9.85 -24.16 36.71
C MET A 455 10.39 -25.55 37.00
N ASN A 456 9.68 -26.39 37.77
CA ASN A 456 10.08 -27.79 37.96
C ASN A 456 10.05 -28.59 36.64
N LEU A 457 9.08 -28.35 35.76
CA LEU A 457 8.98 -29.06 34.48
C LEU A 457 10.07 -28.63 33.48
N ILE A 458 10.41 -27.34 33.42
CA ILE A 458 11.37 -26.80 32.43
C ILE A 458 12.80 -26.81 32.98
N TYR A 459 13.00 -26.37 34.22
CA TYR A 459 14.33 -26.21 34.83
C TYR A 459 14.81 -27.45 35.58
N VAL A 460 13.92 -28.23 36.20
CA VAL A 460 14.31 -29.38 37.03
C VAL A 460 14.27 -30.69 36.26
N LYS A 461 13.37 -30.86 35.28
CA LYS A 461 13.45 -32.02 34.38
C LYS A 461 14.55 -31.80 33.34
N THR A 462 15.64 -32.57 33.47
CA THR A 462 16.80 -32.63 32.57
C THR A 462 16.51 -32.67 31.05
N PRO A 463 15.44 -33.34 30.54
CA PRO A 463 15.22 -33.52 29.09
C PRO A 463 15.07 -32.23 28.28
N THR A 464 14.50 -31.18 28.88
CA THR A 464 14.29 -29.87 28.22
C THR A 464 15.58 -29.07 28.08
N HIS A 465 16.59 -29.35 28.91
CA HIS A 465 17.92 -28.73 28.82
C HIS A 465 18.90 -29.52 27.96
N THR A 466 18.63 -30.80 27.69
CA THR A 466 19.51 -31.68 26.92
C THR A 466 19.84 -31.11 25.55
N GLY A 467 18.88 -30.47 24.86
CA GLY A 467 19.13 -29.84 23.56
C GLY A 467 20.13 -28.67 23.62
N SER A 468 19.94 -27.74 24.56
CA SER A 468 20.87 -26.62 24.80
C SER A 468 22.25 -27.08 25.33
N PHE A 469 22.29 -28.15 26.14
CA PHE A 469 23.53 -28.76 26.62
C PHE A 469 24.30 -29.46 25.50
N ILE A 470 23.61 -30.21 24.63
CA ILE A 470 24.20 -30.84 23.43
C ILE A 470 24.72 -29.78 22.46
N MET A 471 23.96 -28.70 22.22
CA MET A 471 24.42 -27.57 21.41
C MET A 471 25.64 -26.88 22.02
N GLY A 472 25.68 -26.73 23.36
CA GLY A 472 26.86 -26.24 24.09
C GLY A 472 28.07 -27.17 23.99
N MET A 473 27.88 -28.49 24.09
CA MET A 473 28.95 -29.48 23.87
C MET A 473 29.45 -29.46 22.43
N LEU A 474 28.55 -29.38 21.43
CA LEU A 474 28.92 -29.30 20.02
C LEU A 474 29.69 -28.00 19.72
N ALA A 475 29.23 -26.87 20.24
CA ALA A 475 29.95 -25.59 20.14
C ALA A 475 31.31 -25.65 20.85
N GLY A 476 31.39 -26.28 22.02
CA GLY A 476 32.65 -26.49 22.76
C GLY A 476 33.61 -27.44 22.05
N LEU A 477 33.11 -28.51 21.42
CA LEU A 477 33.89 -29.44 20.59
C LEU A 477 34.41 -28.74 19.32
N LEU A 478 33.60 -27.91 18.68
CA LEU A 478 34.00 -27.08 17.54
C LEU A 478 35.04 -26.03 17.97
N TYR A 479 34.89 -25.43 19.15
CA TYR A 479 35.85 -24.48 19.72
C TYR A 479 37.19 -25.14 20.10
N CYS A 480 37.16 -26.32 20.73
CA CYS A 480 38.36 -27.09 21.05
C CYS A 480 39.09 -27.61 19.80
N ARG A 481 38.37 -27.89 18.70
CA ARG A 481 38.99 -28.18 17.39
C ARG A 481 39.56 -26.94 16.70
N ALA A 482 39.01 -25.76 16.99
CA ALA A 482 39.46 -24.49 16.45
C ALA A 482 40.31 -23.73 17.49
N SER A 483 41.42 -24.34 17.91
CA SER A 483 42.28 -23.88 18.99
C SER A 483 43.13 -22.62 18.67
N ASP A 484 42.56 -21.63 17.97
CA ASP A 484 43.22 -20.33 17.78
C ASP A 484 42.29 -19.11 17.56
N ILE A 485 40.99 -19.20 17.85
CA ILE A 485 40.07 -18.07 17.64
C ILE A 485 39.82 -17.31 18.95
N ARG A 486 40.59 -16.25 19.20
CA ARG A 486 40.27 -15.23 20.22
C ARG A 486 39.05 -14.41 19.79
N LEU A 487 37.85 -14.80 20.24
CA LEU A 487 36.63 -13.99 20.05
C LEU A 487 36.55 -12.90 21.12
N SER A 488 36.60 -11.63 20.68
CA SER A 488 36.35 -10.49 21.56
C SER A 488 34.90 -10.48 22.05
N ARG A 489 34.64 -9.95 23.25
CA ARG A 489 33.28 -9.80 23.82
C ARG A 489 32.30 -9.13 22.83
N MET A 490 32.82 -8.24 21.99
CA MET A 490 32.04 -7.57 20.94
C MET A 490 31.60 -8.53 19.83
N ARG A 491 32.44 -9.49 19.43
CA ARG A 491 32.09 -10.52 18.43
C ARG A 491 31.07 -11.52 18.95
N VAL A 492 31.09 -11.83 20.25
CA VAL A 492 30.08 -12.69 20.90
C VAL A 492 28.74 -11.95 21.01
N ALA A 493 28.75 -10.66 21.36
CA ALA A 493 27.56 -9.82 21.38
C ALA A 493 26.97 -9.64 19.97
N LEU A 494 27.81 -9.37 18.97
CA LEU A 494 27.41 -9.34 17.55
C LEU A 494 26.90 -10.69 17.07
N GLY A 495 27.50 -11.80 17.51
CA GLY A 495 27.06 -13.15 17.18
C GLY A 495 25.69 -13.49 17.78
N ASN A 496 25.46 -13.14 19.04
CA ASN A 496 24.14 -13.31 19.67
C ASN A 496 23.08 -12.38 19.07
N TYR A 497 23.44 -11.14 18.72
CA TYR A 497 22.56 -10.24 17.99
C TYR A 497 22.25 -10.77 16.59
N ALA A 498 23.25 -11.26 15.85
CA ALA A 498 23.09 -11.86 14.54
C ALA A 498 22.28 -13.15 14.59
N LEU A 499 22.45 -13.99 15.61
CA LEU A 499 21.68 -15.21 15.82
C LEU A 499 20.22 -14.89 16.19
N SER A 500 20.00 -13.85 17.00
CA SER A 500 18.65 -13.37 17.35
C SER A 500 17.95 -12.73 16.15
N ALA A 501 18.69 -11.95 15.35
CA ALA A 501 18.22 -11.38 14.10
C ALA A 501 17.94 -12.47 13.05
N LEU A 502 18.78 -13.51 12.99
CA LEU A 502 18.58 -14.68 12.12
C LEU A 502 17.37 -15.49 12.56
N LEU A 503 17.17 -15.71 13.86
CA LEU A 503 16.01 -16.41 14.39
C LEU A 503 14.72 -15.59 14.16
N SER A 504 14.79 -14.27 14.33
CA SER A 504 13.71 -13.35 13.98
C SER A 504 13.42 -13.32 12.48
N TYR A 505 14.46 -13.39 11.64
CA TYR A 505 14.34 -13.47 10.18
C TYR A 505 13.74 -14.81 9.75
N ILE A 506 14.16 -15.92 10.36
CA ILE A 506 13.60 -17.25 10.13
C ILE A 506 12.14 -17.28 10.57
N LEU A 507 11.78 -16.69 11.71
CA LEU A 507 10.39 -16.57 12.14
C LEU A 507 9.57 -15.70 11.18
N HIS A 508 10.13 -14.59 10.69
CA HIS A 508 9.50 -13.75 9.68
C HIS A 508 9.28 -14.50 8.36
N VAL A 509 10.30 -15.22 7.87
CA VAL A 509 10.24 -16.00 6.62
C VAL A 509 9.34 -17.24 6.74
N LEU A 510 9.30 -17.91 7.90
CA LEU A 510 8.52 -19.13 8.07
C LEU A 510 7.06 -18.87 8.48
N VAL A 511 6.78 -17.77 9.17
CA VAL A 511 5.45 -17.49 9.74
C VAL A 511 4.73 -16.35 9.00
N GLU A 512 5.43 -15.26 8.67
CA GLU A 512 4.83 -14.08 8.03
C GLU A 512 4.92 -14.11 6.50
N ALA A 513 6.01 -14.58 5.90
CA ALA A 513 6.14 -14.65 4.44
C ALA A 513 5.07 -15.54 3.74
N PRO A 514 4.77 -16.76 4.23
CA PRO A 514 3.73 -17.59 3.61
C PRO A 514 2.30 -17.10 3.88
N THR A 515 2.07 -16.35 4.96
CA THR A 515 0.74 -15.76 5.26
C THR A 515 0.47 -14.48 4.46
N ILE A 516 1.51 -13.70 4.14
CA ILE A 516 1.39 -12.48 3.34
C ILE A 516 1.46 -12.77 1.82
N GLN A 517 1.88 -13.98 1.41
CA GLN A 517 2.07 -14.37 0.01
C GLN A 517 2.91 -13.34 -0.77
N LEU A 518 3.85 -12.64 -0.12
CA LEU A 518 4.59 -11.54 -0.74
C LEU A 518 5.37 -12.02 -1.97
N ASP A 519 5.81 -13.28 -1.97
CA ASP A 519 6.44 -14.00 -3.07
C ASP A 519 5.50 -14.24 -4.26
N LYS A 520 4.26 -14.67 -4.02
CA LYS A 520 3.25 -14.79 -5.10
C LYS A 520 2.74 -13.43 -5.57
N LEU A 521 2.76 -12.44 -4.69
CA LEU A 521 2.32 -11.07 -4.95
C LEU A 521 3.38 -10.24 -5.67
N LEU A 522 4.66 -10.59 -5.56
CA LEU A 522 5.79 -9.90 -6.22
C LEU A 522 6.40 -10.69 -7.39
N PHE A 523 6.31 -12.02 -7.42
CA PHE A 523 7.06 -12.84 -8.38
C PHE A 523 6.25 -13.94 -9.07
N GLY A 524 4.94 -14.05 -8.82
CA GLY A 524 4.09 -15.06 -9.45
C GLY A 524 4.51 -16.51 -9.15
N ALA A 525 3.61 -17.47 -9.37
CA ALA A 525 3.97 -18.88 -9.23
C ALA A 525 5.05 -19.27 -10.27
N PRO A 526 6.07 -20.08 -9.90
CA PRO A 526 6.98 -20.62 -10.90
C PRO A 526 6.19 -21.45 -11.91
N ARG A 527 6.15 -20.98 -13.16
CA ARG A 527 5.59 -21.74 -14.27
C ARG A 527 6.35 -23.05 -14.40
N VAL A 528 5.66 -24.16 -14.20
CA VAL A 528 6.09 -25.49 -14.66
C VAL A 528 6.31 -25.36 -16.17
N LEU A 529 7.57 -25.45 -16.59
CA LEU A 529 7.94 -25.50 -18.00
C LEU A 529 7.26 -26.72 -18.65
N PRO A 530 6.64 -26.59 -19.83
CA PRO A 530 6.16 -27.74 -20.57
C PRO A 530 7.36 -28.55 -21.03
N LYS A 531 7.45 -29.81 -20.59
CA LYS A 531 8.40 -30.77 -21.15
C LYS A 531 7.99 -31.04 -22.61
N ASN A 532 8.73 -30.46 -23.54
CA ASN A 532 8.75 -30.88 -24.94
C ASN A 532 9.61 -32.15 -25.06
N GLY A 533 9.05 -33.21 -25.62
CA GLY A 533 9.77 -34.43 -25.98
C GLY A 533 8.81 -35.54 -26.38
N PRO A 534 8.87 -36.08 -27.61
CA PRO A 534 7.72 -36.72 -28.26
C PRO A 534 7.72 -38.24 -28.08
N GLU A 535 6.56 -38.86 -27.84
CA GLU A 535 6.38 -40.26 -28.25
C GLU A 535 4.91 -40.59 -28.56
N LYS A 536 4.67 -40.64 -29.88
CA LYS A 536 3.71 -41.44 -30.65
C LYS A 536 2.54 -42.10 -29.89
N THR A 537 1.35 -41.55 -30.16
CA THR A 537 0.05 -42.23 -30.34
C THR A 537 0.10 -43.44 -31.29
N PRO A 538 -1.00 -44.21 -31.51
CA PRO A 538 -2.16 -44.56 -30.65
C PRO A 538 -2.65 -46.02 -30.83
N SER A 539 -3.56 -46.51 -29.97
CA SER A 539 -4.78 -47.28 -30.36
C SER A 539 -5.47 -47.87 -29.12
N LYS A 540 -6.67 -47.40 -28.77
CA LYS A 540 -7.98 -48.09 -28.91
C LYS A 540 -8.05 -49.51 -28.32
N LEU A 541 -8.98 -49.72 -27.37
CA LEU A 541 -10.17 -50.60 -27.43
C LEU A 541 -10.55 -51.16 -26.03
N PHE A 542 -11.84 -51.02 -25.69
CA PHE A 542 -12.74 -51.96 -24.96
C PHE A 542 -12.21 -52.66 -23.68
N SER A 543 -12.81 -52.43 -22.52
CA SER A 543 -14.06 -53.04 -22.02
C SER A 543 -14.07 -54.58 -22.03
N ASP A 544 -14.34 -55.10 -20.83
CA ASP A 544 -15.07 -56.33 -20.49
C ASP A 544 -14.28 -57.62 -20.13
N LYS A 545 -14.62 -58.07 -18.91
CA LYS A 545 -14.90 -59.46 -18.46
C LYS A 545 -13.79 -60.41 -18.01
N ASN A 546 -14.04 -60.86 -16.77
CA ASN A 546 -14.04 -62.23 -16.25
C ASN A 546 -12.71 -63.00 -16.13
N GLY A 547 -12.52 -63.59 -14.95
CA GLY A 547 -11.71 -64.78 -14.82
C GLY A 547 -11.19 -65.02 -13.41
N ASN A 548 -11.95 -65.83 -12.65
CA ASN A 548 -11.54 -66.53 -11.43
C ASN A 548 -10.07 -67.01 -11.46
N ALA A 549 -9.39 -66.96 -10.32
CA ALA A 549 -9.04 -68.18 -9.58
C ALA A 549 -8.32 -67.85 -8.27
N ASP A 550 -8.82 -68.54 -7.28
CA ASP A 550 -8.48 -68.58 -5.87
C ASP A 550 -7.13 -69.29 -5.60
N VAL A 551 -6.69 -69.24 -4.33
CA VAL A 551 -5.78 -70.20 -3.65
C VAL A 551 -4.29 -69.83 -3.40
N GLN A 552 -3.98 -69.81 -2.09
CA GLN A 552 -2.70 -70.03 -1.36
C GLN A 552 -1.59 -69.00 -1.55
N GLY A 553 -1.04 -68.38 -0.51
CA GLY A 553 -0.67 -68.90 0.81
C GLY A 553 0.85 -68.78 0.96
N VAL A 554 1.32 -68.51 2.18
CA VAL A 554 2.72 -68.54 2.69
C VAL A 554 3.27 -67.17 3.13
N GLN A 555 3.30 -67.04 4.47
CA GLN A 555 4.17 -66.17 5.26
C GLN A 555 5.64 -66.31 4.84
N ILE A 556 6.43 -65.24 4.85
CA ILE A 556 7.73 -65.23 5.54
C ILE A 556 7.97 -63.83 6.14
N ASP A 557 8.38 -63.90 7.40
CA ASP A 557 8.72 -62.88 8.38
C ASP A 557 10.12 -62.26 8.13
N LEU A 558 10.55 -61.40 9.06
CA LEU A 558 11.91 -60.88 9.30
C LEU A 558 12.34 -59.56 8.62
N ALA A 559 12.07 -58.49 9.37
CA ALA A 559 13.04 -57.80 10.22
C ALA A 559 14.29 -57.11 9.62
N THR A 560 14.52 -55.95 10.25
CA THR A 560 15.81 -55.37 10.70
C THR A 560 16.48 -54.30 9.82
N LYS A 561 16.41 -53.07 10.36
CA LYS A 561 17.48 -52.06 10.51
C LYS A 561 18.37 -51.78 9.29
N LEU A 562 18.24 -50.56 8.77
CA LEU A 562 19.23 -49.48 8.95
C LEU A 562 18.56 -48.12 8.75
#